data_AF-A0A967VW62-F1
#
_entry.id   AF-A0A967VW62-F1
#
_cell.length_a   1.000
_cell.length_b   1.000
_cell.length_c   1.000
_cell.angle_alpha   90.00
_cell.angle_beta   90.00
_cell.angle_gamma   90.00
#
_symmetry.space_group_name_H-M   'P 1'
#
loop_
_entity.id
_entity.type
_entity.pdbx_description
1 polymer ?
#
loop_
_entity_poly.entity_id
_entity_poly.type
_entity_poly.pdbx_seq_one_letter_code
_entity_poly.pdbx_strand_id
1 'polypeptide(L)' 'RIGAYFYNIIHHKGVALLVYVIGFTMEVSAMELAGIILFAHSSVDRLFGFGLKHADSFQHTHLGQIGEE' A
#
# COMPACT_ATOMS: atom_id res chain seq x y z
N ARG A 1 -3.79 -15.57 3.68
CA ARG A 1 -2.47 -15.68 3.01
C ARG A 1 -2.41 -14.96 1.67
N ILE A 2 -3.02 -15.44 0.58
CA ILE A 2 -2.95 -14.77 -0.75
C ILE A 2 -3.43 -13.32 -0.69
N GLY A 3 -4.59 -13.06 -0.08
CA GLY A 3 -5.12 -11.71 0.08
C GLY A 3 -4.19 -10.75 0.85
N ALA A 4 -3.45 -11.24 1.85
CA ALA A 4 -2.48 -10.43 2.59
C ALA A 4 -1.30 -9.99 1.70
N TYR A 5 -0.81 -10.87 0.83
CA TYR A 5 0.26 -10.52 -0.11
C TYR A 5 -0.19 -9.48 -1.13
N PHE A 6 -1.34 -9.69 -1.78
CA PHE A 6 -1.88 -8.72 -2.75
C PHE A 6 -2.16 -7.37 -2.10
N TYR A 7 -2.78 -7.36 -0.92
CA TYR A 7 -3.00 -6.15 -0.15
C TYR A 7 -1.67 -5.43 0.13
N ASN A 8 -0.69 -6.15 0.66
CA ASN A 8 0.60 -5.55 1.03
C ASN A 8 1.34 -4.98 -0.17
N ILE A 9 1.30 -5.61 -1.35
CA ILE A 9 1.93 -5.09 -2.57
C ILE A 9 1.32 -3.75 -2.98
N ILE A 10 -0.01 -3.66 -3.02
CA ILE A 10 -0.74 -2.43 -3.39
C ILE A 10 -0.50 -1.33 -2.34
N HIS A 11 -0.42 -1.71 -1.06
CA HIS A 11 -0.21 -0.78 0.06
C HIS A 11 1.26 -0.56 0.42
N HIS A 12 2.22 -1.06 -0.36
CA HIS A 12 3.63 -0.84 -0.11
C HIS A 12 4.06 0.52 -0.71
N LYS A 13 4.39 1.49 0.15
CA LYS A 13 4.80 2.83 -0.30
C LYS A 13 6.02 2.82 -1.23
N GLY A 14 6.93 1.86 -1.06
CA GLY A 14 8.05 1.67 -1.99
C GLY A 14 7.60 1.24 -3.39
N VAL A 15 6.54 0.42 -3.52
CA VAL A 15 5.99 0.06 -4.83
C VAL A 15 5.33 1.27 -5.47
N ALA A 16 4.58 2.06 -4.70
CA ALA A 16 3.99 3.31 -5.18
C ALA A 16 5.04 4.30 -5.69
N LEU A 17 6.15 4.47 -4.95
CA LEU A 17 7.26 5.32 -5.36
C LEU A 17 7.94 4.80 -6.63
N LEU A 18 8.15 3.48 -6.74
CA LEU A 18 8.70 2.88 -7.95
C LEU A 18 7.82 3.13 -9.17
N VAL A 19 6.49 2.98 -9.05
CA VAL A 19 5.54 3.28 -10.12
C VAL A 19 5.64 4.75 -10.54
N TYR A 20 5.68 5.67 -9.57
CA TYR A 20 5.86 7.10 -9.85
C TYR A 20 7.17 7.38 -10.60
N VAL A 21 8.30 6.87 -10.10
CA VAL A 21 9.62 7.09 -10.71
C VAL A 21 9.68 6.53 -12.13
N ILE A 22 9.13 5.34 -12.37
CA ILE A 22 9.08 4.76 -13.72
C ILE A 22 8.25 5.67 -14.64
N GLY A 23 7.06 6.07 -14.21
CA GLY A 23 6.21 7.00 -14.96
C GLY A 23 6.93 8.30 -15.32
N PHE A 24 7.62 8.89 -14.35
CA PHE A 24 8.40 10.11 -14.52
C PHE A 24 9.55 9.92 -15.52
N THR A 25 10.32 8.83 -15.40
CA THR A 25 11.43 8.55 -16.33
C THR A 25 10.99 8.22 -17.75
N MET A 26 9.77 7.71 -17.92
CA MET A 26 9.18 7.38 -19.22
C MET A 26 8.29 8.50 -19.78
N GLU A 27 8.16 9.63 -19.06
CA GLU A 27 7.27 10.75 -19.41
C GLU A 27 5.79 10.33 -19.60
N VAL A 28 5.34 9.34 -18.82
CA VAL A 28 3.95 8.83 -18.86
C VAL A 28 3.17 9.39 -17.67
N SER A 29 2.52 10.54 -17.87
CA SER A 29 1.80 11.24 -16.79
C SER A 29 0.71 10.40 -16.11
N ALA A 30 0.07 9.48 -16.83
CA ALA A 30 -0.89 8.54 -16.25
C ALA A 30 -0.24 7.60 -15.22
N MET A 31 0.99 7.16 -15.46
CA MET A 31 1.75 6.29 -14.57
C MET A 31 2.29 7.04 -13.36
N GLU A 32 2.72 8.30 -13.55
CA GLU A 32 3.05 9.20 -12.43
C GLU A 32 1.85 9.37 -11.50
N LEU A 33 0.68 9.71 -12.06
CA LEU A 33 -0.56 9.87 -11.31
C LEU A 33 -0.94 8.58 -10.57
N ALA A 34 -0.79 7.41 -11.21
CA ALA A 34 -1.02 6.13 -10.57
C ALA A 34 -0.11 5.91 -9.34
N GLY A 35 1.19 6.24 -9.45
CA GLY A 35 2.11 6.18 -8.31
C GLY A 35 1.73 7.11 -7.16
N ILE A 36 1.31 8.35 -7.47
CA ILE A 36 0.82 9.31 -6.47
C ILE A 36 -0.43 8.78 -5.77
N ILE A 37 -1.41 8.27 -6.54
CA ILE A 37 -2.65 7.70 -6.00
C ILE A 37 -2.34 6.50 -5.09
N LEU A 38 -1.46 5.59 -5.51
CA LEU A 38 -1.06 4.43 -4.70
C LEU A 38 -0.40 4.86 -3.38
N PHE A 39 0.46 5.89 -3.42
CA PHE A 39 1.13 6.40 -2.23
C PHE A 39 0.14 7.05 -1.26
N ALA A 40 -0.78 7.86 -1.79
CA ALA A 40 -1.84 8.48 -1.01
C ALA A 40 -2.76 7.43 -0.38
N HIS A 41 -3.19 6.44 -1.16
CA HIS A 41 -4.02 5.32 -0.72
C HIS A 41 -3.36 4.55 0.44
N SER A 42 -2.09 4.17 0.30
CA SER A 42 -1.31 3.51 1.36
C SER A 42 -1.13 4.38 2.62
N SER A 43 -1.10 5.70 2.46
CA SER A 43 -0.95 6.63 3.59
C SER A 43 -2.27 6.81 4.34
N VAL A 44 -3.39 6.92 3.63
CA VAL A 44 -4.73 6.99 4.22
C VAL A 44 -5.09 5.67 4.91
N ASP A 45 -4.72 4.53 4.32
CA ASP A 45 -4.88 3.21 4.94
C ASP A 45 -4.21 3.12 6.32
N ARG A 46 -2.99 3.67 6.45
CA ARG A 46 -2.28 3.75 7.74
C ARG A 46 -2.90 4.74 8.70
N LEU A 47 -3.47 5.84 8.21
CA LEU A 47 -4.18 6.81 9.05
C LEU A 47 -5.38 6.17 9.75
N PHE A 48 -6.05 5.21 9.09
CA PHE A 48 -7.16 4.45 9.67
C PHE A 48 -6.73 3.19 10.45
N GLY A 49 -5.43 2.98 10.66
CA GLY A 49 -4.90 1.89 11.49
C GLY A 49 -4.85 0.52 10.81
N PHE A 50 -5.11 0.40 9.51
CA PHE A 50 -5.19 -0.91 8.86
C PHE A 50 -3.83 -1.58 8.62
N GLY A 51 -2.77 -0.84 8.29
CA GLY A 51 -1.40 -1.33 8.17
C GLY A 51 -1.16 -2.56 7.25
N LEU A 52 0.12 -2.95 7.10
CA LEU A 52 0.50 -4.17 6.37
C LEU A 52 0.10 -5.42 7.15
N LYS A 53 -0.43 -6.42 6.43
CA LYS A 53 -1.01 -7.65 6.96
C LYS A 53 0.02 -8.75 7.19
N HIS A 54 -0.11 -9.49 8.27
CA HIS A 54 0.61 -10.75 8.47
C HIS A 54 -0.07 -11.91 7.72
N ALA A 55 0.67 -13.01 7.53
CA ALA A 55 0.20 -14.14 6.73
C ALA A 55 -0.75 -15.09 7.48
N ASP A 56 -0.74 -15.01 8.81
CA ASP A 56 -1.54 -15.78 9.76
C ASP A 56 -3.00 -15.31 9.82
N SER A 57 -3.25 -14.00 9.85
CA SER A 57 -4.58 -13.39 9.89
C SER A 57 -4.62 -12.06 9.14
N PHE A 58 -5.74 -11.76 8.48
CA PHE A 58 -5.92 -10.47 7.80
C PHE A 58 -6.18 -9.31 8.79
N GLN A 59 -6.58 -9.63 10.02
CA GLN A 59 -6.75 -8.63 11.09
C GLN A 59 -5.43 -8.35 11.82
N HIS A 60 -4.42 -9.22 11.68
CA HIS A 60 -3.09 -8.99 12.26
C HIS A 60 -2.27 -8.11 11.32
N THR A 61 -1.77 -7.01 11.86
CA THR A 61 -1.05 -6.00 11.09
C THR A 61 0.19 -5.57 11.86
N HIS A 62 1.16 -4.96 11.16
CA HIS A 62 2.33 -4.38 11.83
C HIS A 62 2.00 -3.21 12.78
N LEU A 63 0.78 -2.67 12.74
CA LEU A 63 0.32 -1.63 13.67
C LEU A 63 -0.45 -2.20 14.87
N GLY A 64 -0.67 -3.51 14.91
CA GLY A 64 -1.53 -4.19 15.88
C GLY A 64 -2.67 -4.95 15.23
N GLN A 65 -3.57 -5.47 16.06
CA GLN A 65 -4.76 -6.18 15.63
C GLN A 65 -5.91 -5.21 15.37
N ILE A 66 -6.57 -5.35 14.23
CA ILE A 66 -7.76 -4.56 13.90
C ILE A 66 -8.95 -5.08 14.72
N GLY A 67 -9.72 -4.16 15.30
CA GLY A 67 -10.94 -4.49 16.04
C GLY A 67 -10.70 -4.95 17.49
N GLU A 68 -9.48 -4.84 18.00
CA GLU A 68 -9.24 -4.87 19.44
C GLU A 68 -9.33 -3.43 19.98
N GLU A 69 -10.28 -3.20 20.89
CA GLU A 69 -10.31 -2.07 21.82
C GLU A 69 -9.71 -2.48 23.17
#